data_AF-A0A212CFC9-F1
#
_entry.id   AF-A0A212CFC9-F1
#
_cell.length_a   1.000
_cell.length_b   1.000
_cell.length_c   1.000
_cell.angle_alpha   90.00
_cell.angle_beta   90.00
_cell.angle_gamma   90.00
#
_symmetry.space_group_name_H-M   'P 1'
#
loop_
_entity.id
_entity.type
_entity.pdbx_description
1 polymer ?
#
loop_
_entity_poly.entity_id
_entity_poly.type
_entity_poly.pdbx_seq_one_letter_code
_entity_poly.pdbx_strand_id
1 'polypeptide(L)'
;MGRTVVVLGGGISGLAASYYLSRAPCPPKVVLVEGSERLGGWIRSVRGPDGAVFELGPRGIRPAGALGARTLLLVSELGLDSEVLPVRGDHPAAQNRFLYVGGALHALPSGIRGLLRPSPPFSKPLFWAGLRDLTTPRGKDPDETVHSFAQRRLGSEVASLAMDSLCRGVFAGNSRELSIRSCFPSLFQAEQTHRSILLGLLLGAGRGPQLDSALIRQARAERWSQWSLRGGMETLPQALNAHLTSRGVSVLQGQPVCGLSLQAEGRWKVSLGDSSLEADHIISAIPASVLSKLLPAEAAPLARALSTITAVSVAVVNLQYRGARLPVQGFGHLVPSSEDPVILGIVYDSVAFPEQDGSTPGLRLTVMLGGSWLQTLEARGCVLSQELFQQEAEKAAATQLGLNEPPSHCLVHLHKSAAQFLAAQKLPLTLAGASYEGVAVNDCIESGRQAAARVLGTEPNKNPGRRRKLAHFRSSHLWELAPQVQGGDHLGAASKQPRSAAGNRMRVASSTFYLSPSWRGSGSGLLMK
;
A
#
# COMPACT_ATOMS: atom_id res chain seq x y z
N MET A 1 9.69 28.97 -23.91
CA MET A 1 9.95 29.03 -22.45
C MET A 1 9.75 27.63 -21.89
N GLY A 2 10.61 27.18 -20.97
CA GLY A 2 10.50 25.84 -20.40
C GLY A 2 9.31 25.74 -19.44
N ARG A 3 8.53 24.66 -19.53
CA ARG A 3 7.39 24.38 -18.65
C ARG A 3 7.87 24.20 -17.20
N THR A 4 7.21 24.83 -16.24
CA THR A 4 7.50 24.74 -14.80
C THR A 4 6.42 23.93 -14.09
N VAL A 5 6.83 22.92 -13.33
CA VAL A 5 5.96 22.08 -12.51
C VAL A 5 6.35 22.26 -11.05
N VAL A 6 5.39 22.69 -10.23
CA VAL A 6 5.57 22.78 -8.77
C VAL A 6 4.95 21.55 -8.13
N VAL A 7 5.73 20.88 -7.28
CA VAL A 7 5.30 19.72 -6.49
C VAL A 7 5.16 20.16 -5.02
N LEU A 8 3.97 20.02 -4.46
CA LEU A 8 3.69 20.38 -3.07
C LEU A 8 3.84 19.14 -2.18
N GLY A 9 4.71 19.21 -1.17
CA GLY A 9 4.94 18.16 -0.18
C GLY A 9 6.14 17.27 -0.52
N GLY A 10 7.15 17.30 0.35
CA GLY A 10 8.38 16.52 0.30
C GLY A 10 8.28 15.11 0.92
N GLY A 11 7.08 14.56 1.05
CA GLY A 11 6.87 13.15 1.38
C GLY A 11 7.26 12.22 0.22
N ILE A 12 7.23 10.90 0.45
CA ILE A 12 7.66 9.92 -0.56
C ILE A 12 6.93 10.05 -1.91
N SER A 13 5.65 10.45 -1.92
CA SER A 13 4.90 10.68 -3.15
C SER A 13 5.39 11.90 -3.95
N GLY A 14 5.68 13.01 -3.27
CA GLY A 14 6.21 14.20 -3.93
C GLY A 14 7.65 13.98 -4.40
N LEU A 15 8.47 13.30 -3.60
CA LEU A 15 9.82 12.89 -4.01
C LEU A 15 9.79 11.97 -5.23
N ALA A 16 8.90 10.97 -5.26
CA ALA A 16 8.72 10.10 -6.41
C ALA A 16 8.24 10.89 -7.65
N ALA A 17 7.26 11.78 -7.50
CA ALA A 17 6.78 12.61 -8.61
C ALA A 17 7.91 13.47 -9.20
N SER A 18 8.65 14.18 -8.35
CA SER A 18 9.81 14.99 -8.77
C SER A 18 10.89 14.13 -9.44
N TYR A 19 11.14 12.93 -8.91
CA TYR A 19 12.14 11.99 -9.46
C TYR A 19 11.77 11.60 -10.89
N TYR A 20 10.53 11.16 -11.10
CA TYR A 20 10.08 10.74 -12.43
C TYR A 20 9.95 11.92 -13.42
N LEU A 21 9.59 13.14 -12.97
CA LEU A 21 9.64 14.33 -13.80
C LEU A 21 11.06 14.67 -14.26
N SER A 22 12.04 14.61 -13.34
CA SER A 22 13.45 14.93 -13.62
C SER A 22 14.14 13.93 -14.56
N ARG A 23 13.57 12.72 -14.71
CA ARG A 23 14.09 11.66 -15.58
C ARG A 23 13.47 11.63 -16.97
N ALA A 24 12.50 12.50 -17.25
CA ALA A 24 11.93 12.61 -18.59
C ALA A 24 13.02 13.00 -19.62
N PRO A 25 12.89 12.60 -20.90
CA PRO A 25 13.85 12.98 -21.94
C PRO A 25 14.01 14.50 -22.11
N CYS A 26 12.89 15.23 -21.99
CA CYS A 26 12.85 16.69 -21.97
C CYS A 26 12.21 17.15 -20.64
N PRO A 27 12.97 17.17 -19.54
CA PRO A 27 12.40 17.43 -18.22
C PRO A 27 11.92 18.89 -18.12
N PRO A 28 10.73 19.14 -17.55
CA PRO A 28 10.32 20.49 -17.18
C PRO A 28 11.21 21.04 -16.05
N LYS A 29 11.15 22.34 -15.79
CA LYS A 29 11.68 22.91 -14.54
C LYS A 29 10.83 22.37 -13.39
N VAL A 30 11.44 21.65 -12.45
CA VAL A 30 10.76 21.10 -11.28
C VAL A 30 11.14 21.90 -10.03
N VAL A 31 10.14 22.29 -9.25
CA VAL A 31 10.33 22.88 -7.92
C VAL A 31 9.53 22.07 -6.91
N LEU A 32 10.20 21.42 -5.97
CA LEU A 32 9.59 20.72 -4.85
C LEU A 32 9.54 21.65 -3.64
N VAL A 33 8.34 21.83 -3.06
CA VAL A 33 8.12 22.69 -1.90
C VAL A 33 7.67 21.85 -0.72
N GLU A 34 8.42 21.92 0.38
CA GLU A 34 8.16 21.21 1.62
C GLU A 34 8.02 22.22 2.77
N GLY A 35 6.94 22.05 3.55
CA GLY A 35 6.63 22.96 4.65
C GLY A 35 7.49 22.76 5.90
N SER A 36 8.02 21.55 6.11
CA SER A 36 8.92 21.26 7.24
C SER A 36 10.40 21.39 6.86
N GLU A 37 11.26 21.36 7.86
CA GLU A 37 12.72 21.39 7.68
C GLU A 37 13.30 20.09 7.10
N ARG A 38 12.48 19.05 6.85
CA ARG A 38 12.94 17.75 6.36
C ARG A 38 12.08 17.16 5.26
N LEU A 39 12.70 16.37 4.41
CA LEU A 39 12.00 15.53 3.43
C LEU A 39 11.72 14.13 4.00
N GLY A 40 10.87 13.37 3.30
CA GLY A 40 10.52 11.99 3.61
C GLY A 40 9.13 11.80 4.22
N GLY A 41 8.55 12.87 4.78
CA GLY A 41 7.22 12.81 5.41
C GLY A 41 7.19 11.78 6.54
N TRP A 42 6.21 10.86 6.52
CA TRP A 42 6.09 9.79 7.52
C TRP A 42 7.26 8.80 7.52
N ILE A 43 8.06 8.72 6.45
CA ILE A 43 9.27 7.91 6.45
C ILE A 43 10.35 8.64 7.24
N ARG A 44 10.64 8.16 8.45
CA ARG A 44 11.59 8.77 9.38
C ARG A 44 12.22 7.71 10.28
N SER A 45 13.54 7.71 10.33
CA SER A 45 14.36 6.78 11.08
C SER A 45 15.25 7.56 12.05
N VAL A 46 15.24 7.18 13.33
CA VAL A 46 16.08 7.78 14.37
C VAL A 46 17.16 6.79 14.75
N ARG A 47 18.40 7.26 14.86
CA ARG A 47 19.51 6.45 15.38
C ARG A 47 19.62 6.66 16.88
N GLY A 48 19.59 5.58 17.64
CA GLY A 48 19.86 5.56 19.07
C GLY A 48 21.35 5.83 19.37
N PRO A 49 21.68 6.11 20.64
CA PRO A 49 23.06 6.36 21.06
C PRO A 49 24.04 5.21 20.79
N ASP A 50 23.53 3.97 20.76
CA ASP A 50 24.27 2.74 20.49
C ASP A 50 24.32 2.37 19.00
N GLY A 51 23.73 3.20 18.13
CA GLY A 51 23.59 2.95 16.70
C GLY A 51 22.36 2.14 16.31
N ALA A 52 21.48 1.79 17.25
CA ALA A 52 20.22 1.13 16.94
C ALA A 52 19.32 2.02 16.07
N VAL A 53 18.52 1.42 15.19
CA VAL A 53 17.57 2.17 14.32
C VAL A 53 16.16 2.04 14.86
N PHE A 54 15.49 3.18 15.05
CA PHE A 54 14.09 3.27 15.48
C PHE A 54 13.26 3.94 14.40
N GLU A 55 12.25 3.22 13.90
CA GLU A 55 11.39 3.72 12.82
C GLU A 55 10.18 4.43 13.43
N LEU A 56 10.00 5.69 13.05
CA LEU A 56 8.87 6.47 13.53
C LEU A 56 7.60 6.27 12.68
N GLY A 57 7.74 5.74 11.46
CA GLY A 57 6.64 5.46 10.53
C GLY A 57 6.73 4.08 9.87
N PRO A 58 6.85 3.95 8.54
CA PRO A 58 7.03 2.64 7.91
C PRO A 58 8.43 2.07 8.18
N ARG A 59 8.49 0.79 8.53
CA ARG A 59 9.71 0.04 8.91
C ARG A 59 10.17 -1.01 7.90
N GLY A 60 9.30 -1.35 6.96
CA GLY A 60 9.55 -2.35 5.95
C GLY A 60 8.52 -2.28 4.83
N ILE A 61 8.91 -2.71 3.64
CA ILE A 61 8.11 -2.69 2.42
C ILE A 61 7.94 -4.11 1.89
N ARG A 62 6.74 -4.46 1.45
CA ARG A 62 6.48 -5.76 0.80
C ARG A 62 6.91 -5.71 -0.66
N PRO A 63 7.67 -6.71 -1.16
CA PRO A 63 8.10 -6.77 -2.57
C PRO A 63 7.04 -7.38 -3.50
N ALA A 64 5.98 -7.96 -2.93
CA ALA A 64 4.94 -8.66 -3.69
C ALA A 64 4.13 -7.72 -4.61
N GLY A 65 3.69 -8.27 -5.74
CA GLY A 65 2.86 -7.57 -6.72
C GLY A 65 3.64 -6.57 -7.60
N ALA A 66 2.93 -5.98 -8.57
CA ALA A 66 3.55 -5.05 -9.52
C ALA A 66 4.12 -3.80 -8.83
N LEU A 67 3.45 -3.29 -7.78
CA LEU A 67 3.89 -2.10 -7.06
C LEU A 67 5.15 -2.38 -6.23
N GLY A 68 5.21 -3.50 -5.51
CA GLY A 68 6.42 -3.90 -4.79
C GLY A 68 7.62 -4.10 -5.72
N ALA A 69 7.39 -4.68 -6.90
CA ALA A 69 8.42 -4.79 -7.93
C ALA A 69 8.88 -3.42 -8.47
N ARG A 70 7.97 -2.46 -8.69
CA ARG A 70 8.33 -1.09 -9.08
C ARG A 70 9.17 -0.40 -8.02
N THR A 71 8.84 -0.57 -6.75
CA THR A 71 9.63 0.00 -5.65
C THR A 71 11.03 -0.61 -5.60
N LEU A 72 11.17 -1.93 -5.76
CA LEU A 72 12.49 -2.56 -5.85
C LEU A 72 13.29 -2.09 -7.08
N LEU A 73 12.63 -1.83 -8.21
CA LEU A 73 13.30 -1.21 -9.35
C LEU A 73 13.79 0.19 -9.00
N LEU A 74 12.98 1.02 -8.34
CA LEU A 74 13.40 2.34 -7.87
C LEU A 74 14.62 2.25 -6.94
N VAL A 75 14.65 1.28 -6.02
CA VAL A 75 15.79 1.03 -5.13
C VAL A 75 17.06 0.74 -5.95
N SER A 76 16.98 -0.14 -6.96
CA SER A 76 18.11 -0.42 -7.85
C SER A 76 18.53 0.80 -8.67
N GLU A 77 17.58 1.61 -9.15
CA GLU A 77 17.89 2.84 -9.91
C GLU A 77 18.59 3.90 -9.05
N LEU A 78 18.33 3.90 -7.74
CA LEU A 78 19.00 4.78 -6.77
C LEU A 78 20.33 4.20 -6.25
N GLY A 79 20.73 3.01 -6.72
CA GLY A 79 21.98 2.34 -6.32
C GLY A 79 22.00 1.88 -4.87
N LEU A 80 20.82 1.56 -4.30
CA LEU A 80 20.67 1.16 -2.90
C LEU A 80 20.72 -0.35 -2.67
N ASP A 81 21.11 -1.14 -3.67
CA ASP A 81 21.05 -2.61 -3.64
C ASP A 81 21.85 -3.20 -2.46
N SER A 82 23.03 -2.64 -2.12
CA SER A 82 23.85 -3.10 -0.98
C SER A 82 23.28 -2.75 0.40
N GLU A 83 22.36 -1.79 0.45
CA GLU A 83 21.73 -1.33 1.70
C GLU A 83 20.48 -2.14 2.06
N VAL A 84 19.97 -2.98 1.14
CA VAL A 84 18.74 -3.75 1.36
C VAL A 84 18.92 -4.81 2.44
N LEU A 85 18.04 -4.77 3.44
CA LEU A 85 17.89 -5.81 4.46
C LEU A 85 16.60 -6.60 4.20
N PRO A 86 16.67 -7.83 3.68
CA PRO A 86 15.48 -8.62 3.38
C PRO A 86 15.06 -9.56 4.51
N VAL A 87 13.75 -9.74 4.68
CA VAL A 87 13.18 -10.80 5.53
C VAL A 87 12.76 -11.97 4.65
N ARG A 88 13.64 -12.97 4.56
CA ARG A 88 13.48 -14.17 3.74
C ARG A 88 12.30 -15.05 4.18
N GLY A 89 11.74 -15.82 3.25
CA GLY A 89 10.50 -16.57 3.47
C GLY A 89 10.60 -17.75 4.45
N ASP A 90 11.80 -18.17 4.80
CA ASP A 90 12.13 -19.18 5.81
C ASP A 90 12.30 -18.59 7.23
N HIS A 91 12.33 -17.26 7.37
CA HIS A 91 12.49 -16.59 8.66
C HIS A 91 11.17 -16.56 9.46
N PRO A 92 11.17 -16.71 10.81
CA PRO A 92 9.95 -16.61 11.62
C PRO A 92 9.23 -15.28 11.45
N ALA A 93 9.95 -14.17 11.27
CA ALA A 93 9.37 -12.86 10.96
C ALA A 93 8.55 -12.83 9.66
N ALA A 94 8.84 -13.71 8.69
CA ALA A 94 8.06 -13.83 7.46
C ALA A 94 6.80 -14.67 7.66
N GLN A 95 6.91 -15.73 8.46
CA GLN A 95 5.94 -16.81 8.56
C GLN A 95 4.87 -16.56 9.63
N ASN A 96 5.24 -15.91 10.73
CA ASN A 96 4.40 -15.86 11.93
C ASN A 96 3.84 -14.45 12.15
N ARG A 97 2.52 -14.36 12.26
CA ARG A 97 1.77 -13.19 12.74
C ARG A 97 0.80 -13.66 13.80
N PHE A 98 0.62 -12.88 14.86
CA PHE A 98 -0.20 -13.28 15.99
C PHE A 98 -1.39 -12.32 16.20
N LEU A 99 -2.42 -12.81 16.88
CA LEU A 99 -3.48 -11.99 17.48
C LEU A 99 -3.40 -12.14 19.01
N TYR A 100 -3.49 -11.03 19.73
CA TYR A 100 -3.65 -11.07 21.19
C TYR A 100 -5.14 -11.10 21.53
N VAL A 101 -5.63 -12.23 22.07
CA VAL A 101 -7.05 -12.44 22.39
C VAL A 101 -7.18 -13.28 23.66
N GLY A 102 -8.00 -12.82 24.61
CA GLY A 102 -8.28 -13.55 25.84
C GLY A 102 -7.03 -13.75 26.70
N GLY A 103 -6.15 -12.75 26.73
CA GLY A 103 -4.92 -12.79 27.54
C GLY A 103 -3.77 -13.62 26.96
N ALA A 104 -3.85 -14.06 25.71
CA ALA A 104 -2.82 -14.88 25.08
C ALA A 104 -2.55 -14.53 23.61
N LEU A 105 -1.33 -14.82 23.14
CA LEU A 105 -0.93 -14.68 21.75
C LEU A 105 -1.26 -15.94 20.96
N HIS A 106 -2.08 -15.79 19.92
CA HIS A 106 -2.50 -16.86 19.03
C HIS A 106 -1.89 -16.69 17.64
N ALA A 107 -1.16 -17.68 17.15
CA ALA A 107 -0.61 -17.63 15.80
C ALA A 107 -1.72 -17.71 14.74
N LEU A 108 -1.70 -16.79 13.78
CA LEU A 108 -2.61 -16.85 12.64
C LEU A 108 -2.31 -18.09 11.78
N PRO A 109 -3.34 -18.83 11.32
CA PRO A 109 -3.13 -20.03 10.53
C PRO A 109 -2.37 -19.77 9.24
N SER A 110 -1.29 -20.52 9.04
CA SER A 110 -0.53 -20.51 7.79
C SER A 110 -0.73 -21.80 7.00
N GLY A 111 -0.87 -21.68 5.69
CA GLY A 111 -1.00 -22.83 4.77
C GLY A 111 -2.33 -23.58 4.90
N ILE A 112 -2.54 -24.55 3.99
CA ILE A 112 -3.82 -25.27 3.88
C ILE A 112 -4.14 -26.07 5.15
N ARG A 113 -3.14 -26.73 5.73
CA ARG A 113 -3.32 -27.54 6.96
C ARG A 113 -3.82 -26.72 8.14
N GLY A 114 -3.37 -25.47 8.28
CA GLY A 114 -3.79 -24.57 9.35
C GLY A 114 -5.26 -24.16 9.22
N LEU A 115 -5.81 -24.10 8.01
CA LEU A 115 -7.20 -23.73 7.77
C LEU A 115 -8.19 -24.88 8.03
N LEU A 116 -7.73 -26.13 7.94
CA LEU A 116 -8.56 -27.34 8.07
C LEU A 116 -8.78 -27.76 9.54
N ARG A 117 -8.00 -27.22 10.48
CA ARG A 117 -8.15 -27.49 11.92
C ARG A 117 -8.67 -26.25 12.64
N PRO A 118 -9.42 -26.41 13.76
CA PRO A 118 -9.70 -25.29 14.64
C PRO A 118 -8.38 -24.69 15.10
N SER A 119 -8.29 -23.36 15.04
CA SER A 119 -7.11 -22.61 15.41
C SER A 119 -7.57 -21.48 16.31
N PRO A 120 -7.28 -21.55 17.63
CA PRO A 120 -7.54 -20.42 18.52
C PRO A 120 -7.00 -19.12 17.90
N PRO A 121 -7.72 -18.00 18.01
CA PRO A 121 -8.95 -17.78 18.78
C PRO A 121 -10.25 -18.17 18.03
N PHE A 122 -10.17 -18.76 16.84
CA PHE A 122 -11.35 -19.16 16.06
C PHE A 122 -11.97 -20.46 16.60
N SER A 123 -13.30 -20.46 16.78
CA SER A 123 -14.02 -21.60 17.35
C SER A 123 -14.13 -22.78 16.39
N LYS A 124 -14.09 -22.50 15.07
CA LYS A 124 -14.22 -23.48 14.00
C LYS A 124 -13.05 -23.37 13.01
N PRO A 125 -12.77 -24.45 12.25
CA PRO A 125 -11.83 -24.38 11.14
C PRO A 125 -12.20 -23.26 10.16
N LEU A 126 -11.22 -22.44 9.78
CA LEU A 126 -11.41 -21.37 8.79
C LEU A 126 -11.81 -21.89 7.41
N PHE A 127 -11.64 -23.19 7.15
CA PHE A 127 -12.23 -23.88 6.02
C PHE A 127 -13.73 -23.57 5.82
N TRP A 128 -14.51 -23.51 6.91
CA TRP A 128 -15.95 -23.21 6.82
C TRP A 128 -16.23 -21.77 6.39
N ALA A 129 -15.38 -20.82 6.78
CA ALA A 129 -15.44 -19.45 6.26
C ALA A 129 -15.16 -19.41 4.76
N GLY A 130 -14.22 -20.22 4.28
CA GLY A 130 -13.94 -20.37 2.85
C GLY A 130 -15.10 -21.01 2.07
N LEU A 131 -15.74 -22.04 2.62
CA LEU A 131 -16.92 -22.64 1.99
C LEU A 131 -18.10 -21.66 1.93
N ARG A 132 -18.28 -20.86 2.98
CA ARG A 132 -19.27 -19.78 3.02
C ARG A 132 -18.97 -18.72 1.95
N ASP A 133 -17.72 -18.34 1.74
CA ASP A 133 -17.32 -17.38 0.70
C ASP A 133 -17.76 -17.85 -0.71
N LEU A 134 -17.64 -19.15 -1.01
CA LEU A 134 -18.01 -19.71 -2.31
C LEU A 134 -19.53 -19.69 -2.57
N THR A 135 -20.36 -19.72 -1.52
CA THR A 135 -21.82 -19.79 -1.64
C THR A 135 -22.52 -18.46 -1.36
N THR A 136 -21.84 -17.50 -0.74
CA THR A 136 -22.42 -16.21 -0.37
C THR A 136 -22.71 -15.35 -1.61
N PRO A 137 -23.91 -14.74 -1.73
CA PRO A 137 -24.22 -13.84 -2.83
C PRO A 137 -23.31 -12.61 -2.88
N ARG A 138 -23.13 -12.06 -4.08
CA ARG A 138 -22.41 -10.80 -4.31
C ARG A 138 -23.18 -9.60 -3.75
N GLY A 139 -22.47 -8.66 -3.12
CA GLY A 139 -23.02 -7.36 -2.71
C GLY A 139 -23.56 -6.54 -3.90
N LYS A 140 -24.68 -5.85 -3.71
CA LYS A 140 -25.29 -5.01 -4.77
C LYS A 140 -24.94 -3.53 -4.63
N ASP A 141 -24.55 -3.11 -3.44
CA ASP A 141 -24.22 -1.72 -3.17
C ASP A 141 -22.91 -1.31 -3.86
N PRO A 142 -22.78 -0.05 -4.28
CA PRO A 142 -21.55 0.46 -4.89
C PRO A 142 -20.33 0.41 -3.97
N ASP A 143 -20.56 0.34 -2.65
CA ASP A 143 -19.58 0.18 -1.60
C ASP A 143 -20.21 -0.46 -0.35
N GLU A 144 -19.39 -1.06 0.51
CA GLU A 144 -19.77 -1.69 1.77
C GLU A 144 -18.64 -1.48 2.80
N THR A 145 -18.96 -1.51 4.10
CA THR A 145 -17.92 -1.45 5.13
C THR A 145 -17.12 -2.76 5.15
N VAL A 146 -15.85 -2.70 5.55
CA VAL A 146 -15.00 -3.89 5.66
C VAL A 146 -15.63 -4.91 6.61
N HIS A 147 -16.20 -4.46 7.73
CA HIS A 147 -16.84 -5.34 8.70
C HIS A 147 -18.09 -6.03 8.14
N SER A 148 -19.00 -5.29 7.49
CA SER A 148 -20.21 -5.88 6.91
C SER A 148 -19.87 -6.89 5.81
N PHE A 149 -18.93 -6.53 4.94
CA PHE A 149 -18.43 -7.43 3.89
C PHE A 149 -17.85 -8.72 4.47
N ALA A 150 -16.96 -8.59 5.47
CA ALA A 150 -16.33 -9.73 6.12
C ALA A 150 -17.33 -10.60 6.87
N GLN A 151 -18.26 -10.01 7.62
CA GLN A 151 -19.27 -10.74 8.38
C GLN A 151 -20.20 -11.52 7.45
N ARG A 152 -20.63 -10.89 6.36
CA ARG A 152 -21.49 -11.50 5.35
C ARG A 152 -20.82 -12.73 4.73
N ARG A 153 -19.58 -12.59 4.26
CA ARG A 153 -18.88 -13.63 3.46
C ARG A 153 -18.09 -14.64 4.26
N LEU A 154 -17.41 -14.20 5.32
CA LEU A 154 -16.43 -14.99 6.08
C LEU A 154 -16.92 -15.34 7.49
N GLY A 155 -18.00 -14.71 7.95
CA GLY A 155 -18.60 -14.94 9.27
C GLY A 155 -18.12 -13.96 10.34
N SER A 156 -18.80 -13.98 11.49
CA SER A 156 -18.61 -13.01 12.56
C SER A 156 -17.21 -13.03 13.16
N GLU A 157 -16.65 -14.20 13.45
CA GLU A 157 -15.32 -14.31 14.08
C GLU A 157 -14.21 -13.78 13.16
N VAL A 158 -14.27 -14.06 11.86
CA VAL A 158 -13.30 -13.53 10.89
C VAL A 158 -13.44 -12.02 10.78
N ALA A 159 -14.67 -11.50 10.82
CA ALA A 159 -14.92 -10.06 10.80
C ALA A 159 -14.38 -9.36 12.06
N SER A 160 -14.69 -9.89 13.25
CA SER A 160 -14.38 -9.27 14.54
C SER A 160 -12.94 -9.45 14.98
N LEU A 161 -12.28 -10.56 14.62
CA LEU A 161 -10.92 -10.86 15.07
C LEU A 161 -9.89 -10.59 13.98
N ALA A 162 -10.09 -11.08 12.75
CA ALA A 162 -9.09 -10.96 11.69
C ALA A 162 -9.19 -9.64 10.93
N MET A 163 -10.36 -9.33 10.37
CA MET A 163 -10.54 -8.14 9.53
C MET A 163 -10.52 -6.85 10.34
N ASP A 164 -11.07 -6.87 11.56
CA ASP A 164 -10.93 -5.75 12.49
C ASP A 164 -9.46 -5.45 12.82
N SER A 165 -8.71 -6.46 13.24
CA SER A 165 -7.28 -6.33 13.51
C SER A 165 -6.50 -5.87 12.28
N LEU A 166 -6.81 -6.41 11.10
CA LEU A 166 -6.15 -6.00 9.85
C LEU A 166 -6.42 -4.52 9.52
N CYS A 167 -7.66 -4.05 9.70
CA CYS A 167 -8.00 -2.63 9.54
C CYS A 167 -7.20 -1.74 10.50
N ARG A 168 -7.07 -2.17 11.77
CA ARG A 168 -6.26 -1.46 12.77
C ARG A 168 -4.77 -1.49 12.44
N GLY A 169 -4.24 -2.61 11.98
CA GLY A 169 -2.83 -2.75 11.63
C GLY A 169 -2.40 -2.02 10.36
N VAL A 170 -3.29 -1.87 9.37
CA VAL A 170 -2.97 -1.23 8.09
C VAL A 170 -3.37 0.24 8.06
N PHE A 171 -4.53 0.58 8.61
CA PHE A 171 -5.12 1.92 8.50
C PHE A 171 -5.28 2.62 9.85
N ALA A 172 -4.97 1.95 10.97
CA ALA A 172 -5.29 2.43 12.32
C ALA A 172 -6.78 2.84 12.48
N GLY A 173 -7.66 2.20 11.70
CA GLY A 173 -9.05 2.61 11.53
C GLY A 173 -10.06 1.53 11.91
N ASN A 174 -11.31 1.94 12.07
CA ASN A 174 -12.42 1.08 12.46
C ASN A 174 -12.97 0.31 11.24
N SER A 175 -12.98 -1.02 11.30
CA SER A 175 -13.50 -1.87 10.22
C SER A 175 -14.97 -1.61 9.88
N ARG A 176 -15.75 -1.06 10.82
CA ARG A 176 -17.16 -0.71 10.65
C ARG A 176 -17.39 0.59 9.89
N GLU A 177 -16.34 1.38 9.66
CA GLU A 177 -16.42 2.67 8.96
C GLU A 177 -15.63 2.63 7.64
N LEU A 178 -14.56 1.84 7.59
CA LEU A 178 -13.69 1.73 6.41
C LEU A 178 -14.41 1.06 5.24
N SER A 179 -14.24 1.62 4.05
CA SER A 179 -14.72 1.10 2.77
C SER A 179 -13.93 -0.13 2.31
N ILE A 180 -14.60 -1.25 2.03
CA ILE A 180 -13.93 -2.44 1.44
C ILE A 180 -13.40 -2.15 0.05
N ARG A 181 -14.16 -1.38 -0.75
CA ARG A 181 -13.79 -1.04 -2.13
C ARG A 181 -12.50 -0.26 -2.20
N SER A 182 -12.26 0.60 -1.22
CA SER A 182 -11.11 1.50 -1.22
C SER A 182 -9.93 0.92 -0.44
N CYS A 183 -10.19 0.28 0.72
CA CYS A 183 -9.13 -0.27 1.58
C CYS A 183 -8.60 -1.62 1.10
N PHE A 184 -9.46 -2.46 0.50
CA PHE A 184 -9.07 -3.77 -0.01
C PHE A 184 -9.62 -3.99 -1.44
N PRO A 185 -9.17 -3.18 -2.44
CA PRO A 185 -9.73 -3.22 -3.79
C PRO A 185 -9.68 -4.61 -4.43
N SER A 186 -8.63 -5.39 -4.16
CA SER A 186 -8.50 -6.76 -4.69
C SER A 186 -9.58 -7.70 -4.16
N LEU A 187 -9.98 -7.58 -2.88
CA LEU A 187 -11.05 -8.42 -2.30
C LEU A 187 -12.41 -8.03 -2.87
N PHE A 188 -12.66 -6.72 -2.96
CA PHE A 188 -13.88 -6.20 -3.58
C PHE A 188 -13.99 -6.62 -5.05
N GLN A 189 -12.93 -6.45 -5.84
CA GLN A 189 -12.92 -6.85 -7.26
C GLN A 189 -13.06 -8.37 -7.42
N ALA A 190 -12.43 -9.17 -6.57
CA ALA A 190 -12.60 -10.62 -6.56
C ALA A 190 -14.08 -11.01 -6.37
N GLU A 191 -14.78 -10.40 -5.40
CA GLU A 191 -16.22 -10.60 -5.24
C GLU A 191 -16.99 -10.12 -6.48
N GLN A 192 -16.73 -8.90 -6.97
CA GLN A 192 -17.54 -8.32 -8.02
C GLN A 192 -17.43 -9.07 -9.36
N THR A 193 -16.23 -9.54 -9.69
CA THR A 193 -15.93 -10.24 -10.94
C THR A 193 -16.21 -11.74 -10.84
N HIS A 194 -15.84 -12.37 -9.74
CA HIS A 194 -15.83 -13.84 -9.60
C HIS A 194 -16.87 -14.38 -8.62
N ARG A 195 -17.67 -13.51 -7.98
CA ARG A 195 -18.68 -13.84 -6.96
C ARG A 195 -18.14 -14.51 -5.70
N SER A 196 -16.82 -14.68 -5.58
CA SER A 196 -16.13 -15.26 -4.43
C SER A 196 -14.72 -14.66 -4.34
N ILE A 197 -14.29 -14.38 -3.11
CA ILE A 197 -12.94 -13.89 -2.83
C ILE A 197 -11.94 -14.99 -3.19
N LEU A 198 -12.15 -16.22 -2.72
CA LEU A 198 -11.23 -17.32 -2.96
C LEU A 198 -11.09 -17.65 -4.44
N LEU A 199 -12.21 -17.73 -5.17
CA LEU A 199 -12.20 -17.97 -6.61
C LEU A 199 -11.48 -16.82 -7.34
N GLY A 200 -11.77 -15.57 -6.96
CA GLY A 200 -11.17 -14.41 -7.59
C GLY A 200 -9.67 -14.27 -7.33
N LEU A 201 -9.18 -14.66 -6.14
CA LEU A 201 -7.74 -14.66 -5.86
C LEU A 201 -7.00 -15.79 -6.58
N LEU A 202 -7.64 -16.94 -6.79
CA LEU A 202 -7.07 -18.06 -7.56
C LEU A 202 -7.02 -17.76 -9.08
N LEU A 203 -8.08 -17.13 -9.62
CA LEU A 203 -8.18 -16.81 -11.04
C LEU A 203 -7.55 -15.46 -11.41
N GLY A 204 -7.45 -14.54 -10.45
CA GLY A 204 -7.08 -13.13 -10.64
C GLY A 204 -5.58 -12.85 -10.67
N ALA A 205 -4.72 -13.86 -10.72
CA ALA A 205 -3.28 -13.69 -10.94
C ALA A 205 -2.99 -13.30 -12.40
N GLY A 206 -3.43 -12.10 -12.80
CA GLY A 206 -3.10 -11.53 -14.10
C GLY A 206 -1.60 -11.30 -14.22
N ARG A 207 -1.01 -11.73 -15.35
CA ARG A 207 0.39 -11.44 -15.72
C ARG A 207 0.50 -9.96 -16.07
N GLY A 208 0.80 -9.12 -15.08
CA GLY A 208 1.26 -7.76 -15.33
C GLY A 208 2.60 -7.75 -16.08
N PRO A 209 3.02 -6.60 -16.64
CA PRO A 209 4.35 -6.47 -17.23
C PRO A 209 5.40 -6.94 -16.22
N GLN A 210 6.23 -7.91 -16.61
CA GLN A 210 7.34 -8.35 -15.77
C GLN A 210 8.40 -7.26 -15.78
N LEU A 211 8.36 -6.42 -14.75
CA LEU A 211 9.52 -5.63 -14.36
C LEU A 211 10.61 -6.59 -13.90
N ASP A 212 11.84 -6.26 -14.26
CA ASP A 212 13.01 -7.09 -14.00
C ASP A 212 14.15 -6.22 -13.49
N SER A 213 14.79 -6.69 -12.41
CA SER A 213 16.02 -6.16 -11.82
C SER A 213 16.64 -7.27 -10.97
N ALA A 214 17.92 -7.14 -10.62
CA ALA A 214 18.58 -8.13 -9.76
C ALA A 214 17.83 -8.32 -8.43
N LEU A 215 17.44 -7.23 -7.77
CA LEU A 215 16.64 -7.26 -6.53
C LEU A 215 15.29 -7.94 -6.71
N ILE A 216 14.56 -7.68 -7.81
CA ILE A 216 13.26 -8.32 -8.06
C ILE A 216 13.43 -9.84 -8.21
N ARG A 217 14.46 -10.29 -8.93
CA ARG A 217 14.75 -11.72 -9.10
C ARG A 217 15.12 -12.36 -7.77
N GLN A 218 15.99 -11.71 -7.00
CA GLN A 218 16.39 -12.19 -5.68
C GLN A 218 15.21 -12.27 -4.71
N ALA A 219 14.37 -11.23 -4.62
CA ALA A 219 13.21 -11.19 -3.76
C ALA A 219 12.21 -12.31 -4.05
N ARG A 220 12.05 -12.70 -5.33
CA ARG A 220 11.23 -13.85 -5.74
C ARG A 220 11.88 -15.18 -5.36
N ALA A 221 13.16 -15.35 -5.68
CA ALA A 221 13.90 -16.59 -5.43
C ALA A 221 13.95 -16.94 -3.94
N GLU A 222 14.18 -15.93 -3.10
CA GLU A 222 14.31 -16.06 -1.64
C GLU A 222 13.00 -15.80 -0.89
N ARG A 223 11.90 -15.61 -1.64
CA ARG A 223 10.53 -15.44 -1.12
C ARG A 223 10.42 -14.37 -0.03
N TRP A 224 11.01 -13.19 -0.27
CA TRP A 224 11.00 -12.09 0.68
C TRP A 224 9.57 -11.72 1.08
N SER A 225 9.33 -11.67 2.38
CA SER A 225 8.05 -11.20 2.94
C SER A 225 7.99 -9.67 3.01
N GLN A 226 9.13 -9.06 3.36
CA GLN A 226 9.36 -7.63 3.41
C GLN A 226 10.86 -7.35 3.32
N TRP A 227 11.21 -6.08 3.14
CA TRP A 227 12.58 -5.60 3.19
C TRP A 227 12.62 -4.18 3.77
N SER A 228 13.77 -3.80 4.32
CA SER A 228 14.10 -2.45 4.80
C SER A 228 15.48 -2.04 4.29
N LEU A 229 16.02 -0.93 4.78
CA LEU A 229 17.37 -0.46 4.48
C LEU A 229 18.22 -0.42 5.75
N ARG A 230 19.52 -0.72 5.63
CA ARG A 230 20.44 -0.84 6.77
C ARG A 230 20.45 0.40 7.67
N GLY A 231 20.46 1.59 7.07
CA GLY A 231 20.40 2.88 7.77
C GLY A 231 19.01 3.30 8.25
N GLY A 232 17.99 2.47 8.05
CA GLY A 232 16.57 2.80 8.23
C GLY A 232 15.88 3.19 6.93
N MET A 233 14.55 3.11 6.92
CA MET A 233 13.72 3.43 5.75
C MET A 233 13.88 4.86 5.25
N GLU A 234 14.33 5.81 6.10
CA GLU A 234 14.65 7.18 5.72
C GLU A 234 15.81 7.28 4.72
N THR A 235 16.64 6.25 4.57
CA THR A 235 17.66 6.18 3.51
C THR A 235 17.04 6.30 2.10
N LEU A 236 15.82 5.80 1.89
CA LEU A 236 15.13 5.90 0.59
C LEU A 236 14.81 7.36 0.20
N PRO A 237 14.07 8.15 1.00
CA PRO A 237 13.83 9.56 0.68
C PRO A 237 15.11 10.41 0.67
N GLN A 238 16.13 10.06 1.46
CA GLN A 238 17.45 10.73 1.40
C GLN A 238 18.13 10.52 0.04
N ALA A 239 18.14 9.29 -0.48
CA ALA A 239 18.70 8.98 -1.80
C ALA A 239 17.92 9.67 -2.94
N LEU A 240 16.58 9.73 -2.82
CA LEU A 240 15.75 10.49 -3.75
C LEU A 240 16.13 11.98 -3.75
N ASN A 241 16.28 12.59 -2.57
CA ASN A 241 16.70 13.98 -2.47
C ASN A 241 18.07 14.22 -3.13
N ALA A 242 19.06 13.38 -2.82
CA ALA A 242 20.39 13.47 -3.43
C ALA A 242 20.33 13.40 -4.98
N HIS A 243 19.54 12.48 -5.53
CA HIS A 243 19.32 12.39 -6.97
C HIS A 243 18.60 13.63 -7.54
N LEU A 244 17.61 14.19 -6.83
CA LEU A 244 16.91 15.40 -7.26
C LEU A 244 17.86 16.60 -7.32
N THR A 245 18.67 16.80 -6.29
CA THR A 245 19.70 17.84 -6.26
C THR A 245 20.70 17.66 -7.40
N SER A 246 21.19 16.43 -7.65
CA SER A 246 22.13 16.17 -8.76
C SER A 246 21.51 16.40 -10.15
N ARG A 247 20.18 16.36 -10.26
CA ARG A 247 19.44 16.68 -11.49
C ARG A 247 19.07 18.17 -11.62
N GLY A 248 19.48 19.02 -10.66
CA GLY A 248 19.18 20.44 -10.67
C GLY A 248 17.72 20.79 -10.35
N VAL A 249 16.98 19.87 -9.69
CA VAL A 249 15.64 20.16 -9.18
C VAL A 249 15.77 21.14 -8.01
N SER A 250 14.95 22.19 -8.01
CA SER A 250 14.90 23.14 -6.88
C SER A 250 14.09 22.52 -5.75
N VAL A 251 14.69 22.37 -4.57
CA VAL A 251 14.05 21.81 -3.38
C VAL A 251 14.01 22.90 -2.31
N LEU A 252 12.81 23.33 -1.93
CA LEU A 252 12.57 24.34 -0.90
C LEU A 252 12.03 23.66 0.36
N GLN A 253 12.80 23.68 1.44
CA GLN A 253 12.41 23.16 2.76
C GLN A 253 12.10 24.33 3.71
N GLY A 254 11.28 24.09 4.74
CA GLY A 254 10.87 25.14 5.68
C GLY A 254 9.97 26.22 5.05
N GLN A 255 9.34 25.91 3.91
CA GLN A 255 8.56 26.88 3.12
C GLN A 255 7.11 26.38 2.98
N PRO A 256 6.25 26.59 4.00
CA PRO A 256 4.86 26.18 3.92
C PRO A 256 4.13 26.95 2.81
N VAL A 257 3.35 26.22 2.01
CA VAL A 257 2.47 26.83 1.01
C VAL A 257 1.27 27.43 1.72
N CYS A 258 1.02 28.72 1.50
CA CYS A 258 -0.04 29.49 2.16
C CYS A 258 -1.29 29.65 1.29
N GLY A 259 -1.20 29.44 -0.03
CA GLY A 259 -2.36 29.53 -0.90
C GLY A 259 -2.03 29.27 -2.37
N LEU A 260 -3.06 28.89 -3.13
CA LEU A 260 -3.03 28.66 -4.56
C LEU A 260 -4.04 29.58 -5.25
N SER A 261 -3.67 30.19 -6.36
CA SER A 261 -4.59 30.96 -7.20
C SER A 261 -4.27 30.78 -8.67
N LEU A 262 -5.29 30.74 -9.52
CA LEU A 262 -5.10 30.82 -10.97
C LEU A 262 -4.86 32.28 -11.38
N GLN A 263 -3.82 32.51 -12.15
CA GLN A 263 -3.52 33.80 -12.76
C GLN A 263 -4.07 33.87 -14.19
N ALA A 264 -3.89 35.04 -14.82
CA ALA A 264 -4.10 35.20 -16.25
C ALA A 264 -3.29 34.14 -17.04
N GLU A 265 -3.76 33.82 -18.25
CA GLU A 265 -3.19 32.78 -19.12
C GLU A 265 -3.26 31.33 -18.57
N GLY A 266 -3.94 31.11 -17.44
CA GLY A 266 -4.17 29.77 -16.88
C GLY A 266 -2.98 29.19 -16.10
N ARG A 267 -2.00 30.03 -15.72
CA ARG A 267 -0.88 29.63 -14.86
C ARG A 267 -1.28 29.68 -13.39
N TRP A 268 -0.61 28.89 -12.57
CA TRP A 268 -0.78 28.90 -11.12
C TRP A 268 0.20 29.86 -10.45
N LYS A 269 -0.29 30.59 -9.45
CA LYS A 269 0.55 31.22 -8.43
C LYS A 269 0.48 30.39 -7.15
N VAL A 270 1.65 30.02 -6.64
CA VAL A 270 1.86 29.31 -5.38
C VAL A 270 2.45 30.29 -4.38
N SER A 271 1.68 30.67 -3.36
CA SER A 271 2.10 31.63 -2.33
C SER A 271 2.81 30.90 -1.19
N LEU A 272 3.98 31.40 -0.76
CA LEU A 272 4.84 30.84 0.29
C LEU A 272 5.01 31.82 1.47
N GLY A 273 3.99 32.64 1.75
CA GLY A 273 4.10 33.79 2.65
C GLY A 273 4.60 35.01 1.89
N ASP A 274 5.82 35.47 2.20
CA ASP A 274 6.40 36.71 1.62
C ASP A 274 6.94 36.53 0.20
N SER A 275 6.93 35.30 -0.33
CA SER A 275 7.34 34.99 -1.69
C SER A 275 6.27 34.20 -2.45
N SER A 276 6.42 34.13 -3.77
CA SER A 276 5.53 33.33 -4.61
C SER A 276 6.27 32.69 -5.78
N LEU A 277 5.77 31.55 -6.22
CA LEU A 277 6.24 30.84 -7.41
C LEU A 277 5.13 30.83 -8.47
N GLU A 278 5.52 30.95 -9.73
CA GLU A 278 4.63 30.69 -10.86
C GLU A 278 4.84 29.26 -11.37
N ALA A 279 3.75 28.59 -11.74
CA ALA A 279 3.78 27.23 -12.24
C ALA A 279 2.80 27.03 -13.40
N ASP A 280 3.21 26.27 -14.42
CA ASP A 280 2.30 25.84 -15.48
C ASP A 280 1.43 24.67 -15.02
N HIS A 281 1.87 23.91 -14.03
CA HIS A 281 1.14 22.78 -13.46
C HIS A 281 1.52 22.55 -12.00
N ILE A 282 0.57 22.08 -11.20
CA ILE A 282 0.80 21.67 -9.80
C ILE A 282 0.56 20.17 -9.64
N ILE A 283 1.51 19.49 -8.99
CA ILE A 283 1.27 18.18 -8.38
C ILE A 283 1.14 18.39 -6.87
N SER A 284 -0.03 18.12 -6.31
CA SER A 284 -0.24 18.14 -4.86
C SER A 284 -0.02 16.74 -4.29
N ALA A 285 1.05 16.59 -3.51
CA ALA A 285 1.37 15.40 -2.72
C ALA A 285 1.23 15.63 -1.19
N ILE A 286 0.65 16.77 -0.79
CA ILE A 286 0.28 17.07 0.60
C ILE A 286 -1.06 16.41 0.98
N PRO A 287 -1.37 16.28 2.29
CA PRO A 287 -2.65 15.73 2.73
C PRO A 287 -3.86 16.49 2.16
N ALA A 288 -4.92 15.76 1.80
CA ALA A 288 -6.12 16.34 1.18
C ALA A 288 -6.76 17.46 2.02
N SER A 289 -6.79 17.32 3.35
CA SER A 289 -7.32 18.32 4.28
C SER A 289 -6.47 19.60 4.39
N VAL A 290 -5.18 19.53 4.02
CA VAL A 290 -4.32 20.70 3.89
C VAL A 290 -4.60 21.36 2.54
N LEU A 291 -4.58 20.57 1.45
CA LEU A 291 -4.89 21.08 0.12
C LEU A 291 -6.25 21.78 0.06
N SER A 292 -7.28 21.23 0.72
CA SER A 292 -8.62 21.82 0.73
C SER A 292 -8.65 23.26 1.24
N LYS A 293 -7.71 23.64 2.12
CA LYS A 293 -7.60 24.99 2.70
C LYS A 293 -6.78 25.95 1.82
N LEU A 294 -5.96 25.41 0.92
CA LEU A 294 -5.08 26.19 0.04
C LEU A 294 -5.74 26.53 -1.29
N LEU A 295 -6.78 25.78 -1.68
CA LEU A 295 -7.48 25.98 -2.94
C LEU A 295 -8.23 27.33 -2.97
N PRO A 296 -8.28 28.00 -4.13
CA PRO A 296 -8.98 29.26 -4.27
C PRO A 296 -10.50 29.07 -4.25
N ALA A 297 -11.24 30.17 -4.08
CA ALA A 297 -12.70 30.16 -3.93
C ALA A 297 -13.41 29.51 -5.13
N GLU A 298 -12.91 29.70 -6.36
CA GLU A 298 -13.46 29.06 -7.56
C GLU A 298 -13.36 27.53 -7.55
N ALA A 299 -12.46 26.95 -6.74
CA ALA A 299 -12.31 25.51 -6.55
C ALA A 299 -13.08 24.97 -5.34
N ALA A 300 -14.05 25.73 -4.80
CA ALA A 300 -14.85 25.34 -3.64
C ALA A 300 -15.50 23.94 -3.72
N PRO A 301 -16.02 23.46 -4.88
CA PRO A 301 -16.54 22.08 -4.97
C PRO A 301 -15.46 21.02 -4.71
N LEU A 302 -14.25 21.22 -5.21
CA LEU A 302 -13.12 20.32 -4.97
C LEU A 302 -12.65 20.42 -3.51
N ALA A 303 -12.53 21.65 -2.98
CA ALA A 303 -12.14 21.87 -1.59
C ALA A 303 -13.09 21.16 -0.62
N ARG A 304 -14.41 21.26 -0.84
CA ARG A 304 -15.41 20.52 -0.05
C ARG A 304 -15.21 19.02 -0.13
N ALA A 305 -15.02 18.47 -1.33
CA ALA A 305 -14.76 17.05 -1.49
C ALA A 305 -13.50 16.64 -0.70
N LEU A 306 -12.36 17.30 -0.94
CA LEU A 306 -11.10 17.01 -0.26
C LEU A 306 -11.20 17.11 1.28
N SER A 307 -12.00 18.05 1.79
CA SER A 307 -12.20 18.23 3.23
C SER A 307 -12.92 17.07 3.91
N THR A 308 -13.64 16.22 3.16
CA THR A 308 -14.25 15.02 3.74
C THR A 308 -13.25 13.91 4.00
N ILE A 309 -12.04 13.96 3.39
CA ILE A 309 -10.99 12.98 3.64
C ILE A 309 -10.37 13.25 5.01
N THR A 310 -10.80 12.46 5.99
CA THR A 310 -10.25 12.51 7.34
C THR A 310 -9.01 11.64 7.48
N ALA A 311 -8.20 11.97 8.48
CA ALA A 311 -7.03 11.20 8.87
C ALA A 311 -7.15 10.78 10.34
N VAL A 312 -6.62 9.62 10.67
CA VAL A 312 -6.54 9.11 12.04
C VAL A 312 -5.15 9.37 12.62
N SER A 313 -5.11 9.76 13.88
CA SER A 313 -3.85 9.90 14.61
C SER A 313 -3.33 8.54 15.08
N VAL A 314 -2.01 8.36 15.05
CA VAL A 314 -1.31 7.15 15.54
C VAL A 314 -0.09 7.58 16.33
N ALA A 315 0.02 7.13 17.57
CA ALA A 315 1.24 7.26 18.35
C ALA A 315 2.09 5.99 18.18
N VAL A 316 3.34 6.18 17.78
CA VAL A 316 4.35 5.16 17.58
C VAL A 316 5.34 5.25 18.73
N VAL A 317 5.39 4.21 19.55
CA VAL A 317 6.27 4.14 20.73
C VAL A 317 7.28 3.03 20.52
N ASN A 318 8.53 3.41 20.34
CA ASN A 318 9.64 2.47 20.22
C ASN A 318 10.20 2.20 21.61
N LEU A 319 10.33 0.92 21.97
CA LEU A 319 10.87 0.45 23.24
C LEU A 319 12.08 -0.45 22.97
N GLN A 320 13.17 -0.26 23.72
CA GLN A 320 14.35 -1.13 23.66
C GLN A 320 14.63 -1.75 25.03
N TYR A 321 14.78 -3.06 25.08
CA TYR A 321 15.05 -3.82 26.31
C TYR A 321 16.38 -4.55 26.22
N ARG A 322 17.20 -4.48 27.28
CA ARG A 322 18.49 -5.18 27.35
C ARG A 322 18.30 -6.54 28.02
N GLY A 323 18.81 -7.60 27.38
CA GLY A 323 18.75 -8.96 27.92
C GLY A 323 17.36 -9.62 27.92
N ALA A 324 16.32 -8.90 27.50
CA ALA A 324 14.96 -9.39 27.39
C ALA A 324 14.78 -10.37 26.22
N ARG A 325 13.76 -11.23 26.32
CA ARG A 325 13.40 -12.19 25.26
C ARG A 325 11.90 -12.21 25.06
N LEU A 326 11.48 -12.31 23.81
CA LEU A 326 10.07 -12.46 23.47
C LEU A 326 9.56 -13.88 23.77
N PRO A 327 8.29 -14.03 24.18
CA PRO A 327 7.68 -15.35 24.41
C PRO A 327 7.48 -16.13 23.11
N VAL A 328 7.38 -15.45 21.96
CA VAL A 328 7.22 -16.03 20.63
C VAL A 328 8.01 -15.25 19.58
N GLN A 329 8.39 -15.93 18.49
CA GLN A 329 9.12 -15.33 17.38
C GLN A 329 8.20 -15.13 16.17
N GLY A 330 8.17 -13.91 15.62
CA GLY A 330 7.40 -13.56 14.44
C GLY A 330 7.50 -12.09 14.09
N PHE A 331 6.65 -11.64 13.16
CA PHE A 331 6.61 -10.22 12.76
C PHE A 331 6.16 -9.31 13.91
N GLY A 332 5.25 -9.81 14.72
CA GLY A 332 4.52 -9.03 15.72
C GLY A 332 3.11 -9.56 15.88
N HIS A 333 2.30 -8.81 16.61
CA HIS A 333 0.89 -9.13 16.84
C HIS A 333 -0.01 -7.92 16.69
N LEU A 334 -1.28 -8.19 16.39
CA LEU A 334 -2.34 -7.19 16.38
C LEU A 334 -3.30 -7.47 17.54
N VAL A 335 -3.94 -6.41 18.03
CA VAL A 335 -4.92 -6.49 19.10
C VAL A 335 -6.28 -6.09 18.53
N PRO A 336 -7.29 -6.99 18.50
CA PRO A 336 -8.64 -6.63 18.06
C PRO A 336 -9.23 -5.51 18.92
N SER A 337 -10.11 -4.69 18.34
CA SER A 337 -10.77 -3.58 19.07
C SER A 337 -11.61 -4.04 20.26
N SER A 338 -12.04 -5.31 20.28
CA SER A 338 -12.77 -5.89 21.41
C SER A 338 -11.90 -6.18 22.63
N GLU A 339 -10.58 -6.31 22.44
CA GLU A 339 -9.63 -6.62 23.52
C GLU A 339 -9.06 -5.33 24.11
N ASP A 340 -8.62 -4.40 23.25
CA ASP A 340 -8.03 -3.14 23.67
C ASP A 340 -8.30 -2.01 22.65
N PRO A 341 -9.02 -0.93 23.01
CA PRO A 341 -9.24 0.19 22.10
C PRO A 341 -8.00 1.09 21.95
N VAL A 342 -7.02 1.02 22.86
CA VAL A 342 -5.80 1.85 22.92
C VAL A 342 -4.73 1.28 21.99
N ILE A 343 -4.39 0.01 22.16
CA ILE A 343 -3.25 -0.65 21.49
C ILE A 343 -3.68 -1.28 20.18
N LEU A 344 -3.14 -0.82 19.05
CA LEU A 344 -3.43 -1.39 17.72
C LEU A 344 -2.65 -2.70 17.49
N GLY A 345 -1.41 -2.75 17.96
CA GLY A 345 -0.52 -3.90 17.84
C GLY A 345 0.93 -3.55 18.21
N ILE A 346 1.76 -4.59 18.28
CA ILE A 346 3.20 -4.48 18.57
C ILE A 346 4.00 -5.19 17.48
N VAL A 347 4.96 -4.47 16.89
CA VAL A 347 5.92 -5.02 15.93
C VAL A 347 7.20 -5.44 16.66
N TYR A 348 7.75 -6.59 16.29
CA TYR A 348 8.97 -7.13 16.87
C TYR A 348 10.16 -6.80 15.98
N ASP A 349 10.63 -5.56 16.04
CA ASP A 349 11.58 -5.01 15.06
C ASP A 349 12.91 -5.79 15.03
N SER A 350 13.45 -6.19 16.19
CA SER A 350 14.67 -7.02 16.27
C SER A 350 14.51 -8.42 15.69
N VAL A 351 13.29 -8.95 15.60
CA VAL A 351 13.06 -10.26 14.95
C VAL A 351 13.11 -10.12 13.43
N ALA A 352 12.67 -8.99 12.88
CA ALA A 352 12.71 -8.76 11.44
C ALA A 352 14.09 -8.26 10.96
N PHE A 353 14.70 -7.35 11.70
CA PHE A 353 15.93 -6.64 11.30
C PHE A 353 16.92 -6.57 12.47
N PRO A 354 17.48 -7.71 12.93
CA PRO A 354 18.45 -7.73 14.04
C PRO A 354 19.71 -6.90 13.75
N GLU A 355 20.05 -6.68 12.47
CA GLU A 355 21.18 -5.84 12.04
C GLU A 355 21.02 -4.36 12.43
N GLN A 356 19.82 -3.96 12.83
CA GLN A 356 19.48 -2.61 13.27
C GLN A 356 19.43 -2.47 14.81
N ASP A 357 19.85 -3.48 15.57
CA ASP A 357 19.81 -3.47 17.05
C ASP A 357 20.94 -2.67 17.71
N GLY A 358 21.82 -2.06 16.92
CA GLY A 358 22.96 -1.28 17.40
C GLY A 358 24.16 -2.13 17.84
N SER A 359 25.18 -1.45 18.34
CA SER A 359 26.44 -2.04 18.79
C SER A 359 26.34 -2.80 20.11
N THR A 360 25.36 -2.45 20.95
CA THR A 360 25.01 -3.18 22.18
C THR A 360 23.59 -3.72 22.00
N PRO A 361 23.43 -4.92 21.39
CA PRO A 361 22.13 -5.39 20.93
C PRO A 361 21.09 -5.42 22.06
N GLY A 362 19.93 -4.83 21.78
CA GLY A 362 18.76 -4.85 22.65
C GLY A 362 17.51 -5.22 21.86
N LEU A 363 16.58 -5.92 22.50
CA LEU A 363 15.28 -6.24 21.93
C LEU A 363 14.49 -4.94 21.69
N ARG A 364 14.26 -4.61 20.41
CA ARG A 364 13.45 -3.47 19.97
C ARG A 364 12.05 -3.92 19.60
N LEU A 365 11.09 -3.15 20.10
CA LEU A 365 9.67 -3.29 19.81
C LEU A 365 9.10 -1.93 19.44
N THR A 366 8.08 -1.95 18.58
CA THR A 366 7.27 -0.76 18.32
C THR A 366 5.83 -1.02 18.68
N VAL A 367 5.32 -0.29 19.66
CA VAL A 367 3.91 -0.27 20.05
C VAL A 367 3.19 0.81 19.26
N MET A 368 2.09 0.46 18.60
CA MET A 368 1.23 1.40 17.90
C MET A 368 -0.04 1.64 18.72
N LEU A 369 -0.29 2.89 19.10
CA LEU A 369 -1.48 3.33 19.81
C LEU A 369 -2.32 4.23 18.92
N GLY A 370 -3.64 4.15 19.01
CA GLY A 370 -4.51 4.96 18.17
C GLY A 370 -5.97 4.60 18.26
N GLY A 371 -6.64 4.52 17.10
CA GLY A 371 -8.04 4.14 17.01
C GLY A 371 -8.98 5.13 17.69
N SER A 372 -10.14 4.63 18.12
CA SER A 372 -11.20 5.44 18.74
C SER A 372 -10.77 6.06 20.08
N TRP A 373 -9.84 5.42 20.80
CA TRP A 373 -9.30 5.95 22.05
C TRP A 373 -8.61 7.30 21.82
N LEU A 374 -7.64 7.34 20.89
CA LEU A 374 -6.90 8.56 20.60
C LEU A 374 -7.80 9.66 20.00
N GLN A 375 -8.73 9.28 19.12
CA GLN A 375 -9.73 10.21 18.59
C GLN A 375 -10.60 10.83 19.69
N THR A 376 -10.98 10.04 20.71
CA THR A 376 -11.77 10.53 21.85
C THR A 376 -10.97 11.51 22.70
N LEU A 377 -9.68 11.24 22.93
CA LEU A 377 -8.81 12.16 23.65
C LEU A 377 -8.62 13.47 22.89
N GLU A 378 -8.39 13.40 21.57
CA GLU A 378 -8.30 14.59 20.71
C GLU A 378 -9.60 15.41 20.73
N ALA A 379 -10.76 14.75 20.61
CA ALA A 379 -12.06 15.41 20.60
C ALA A 379 -12.40 16.09 21.94
N ARG A 380 -11.90 15.55 23.06
CA ARG A 380 -12.04 16.14 24.40
C ARG A 380 -11.02 17.23 24.70
N GLY A 381 -10.07 17.49 23.79
CA GLY A 381 -8.98 18.44 24.01
C GLY A 381 -8.02 18.00 25.12
N CYS A 382 -7.91 16.69 25.39
CA CYS A 382 -6.97 16.17 26.37
C CYS A 382 -5.52 16.45 25.95
N VAL A 383 -4.65 16.69 26.93
CA VAL A 383 -3.21 16.86 26.67
C VAL A 383 -2.61 15.51 26.30
N LEU A 384 -2.18 15.38 25.05
CA LEU A 384 -1.50 14.20 24.53
C LEU A 384 0.00 14.28 24.84
N SER A 385 0.41 13.83 26.02
CA SER A 385 1.80 13.89 26.46
C SER A 385 2.60 12.65 26.04
N GLN A 386 3.93 12.77 25.97
CA GLN A 386 4.79 11.61 25.65
C GLN A 386 4.73 10.55 26.74
N GLU A 387 4.63 10.98 27.99
CA GLU A 387 4.55 10.12 29.18
C GLU A 387 3.30 9.25 29.16
N LEU A 388 2.15 9.80 28.72
CA LEU A 388 0.91 9.02 28.55
C LEU A 388 1.12 7.86 27.57
N PHE A 389 1.69 8.14 26.39
CA PHE A 389 1.91 7.11 25.38
C PHE A 389 2.95 6.09 25.81
N GLN A 390 4.01 6.54 26.49
CA GLN A 390 5.03 5.66 27.05
C GLN A 390 4.42 4.70 28.08
N GLN A 391 3.63 5.21 29.03
CA GLN A 391 3.00 4.40 30.07
C GLN A 391 2.08 3.32 29.49
N GLU A 392 1.23 3.68 28.52
CA GLU A 392 0.35 2.69 27.88
C GLU A 392 1.15 1.67 27.04
N ALA A 393 2.24 2.08 26.39
CA ALA A 393 3.10 1.18 25.64
C ALA A 393 3.87 0.20 26.54
N GLU A 394 4.45 0.67 27.65
CA GLU A 394 5.13 -0.16 28.63
C GLU A 394 4.16 -1.15 29.28
N LYS A 395 2.96 -0.69 29.64
CA LYS A 395 1.89 -1.55 30.16
C LYS A 395 1.50 -2.63 29.15
N ALA A 396 1.39 -2.30 27.86
CA ALA A 396 1.10 -3.27 26.82
C ALA A 396 2.25 -4.30 26.67
N ALA A 397 3.51 -3.86 26.69
CA ALA A 397 4.66 -4.74 26.64
C ALA A 397 4.72 -5.69 27.84
N ALA A 398 4.45 -5.19 29.06
CA ALA A 398 4.40 -6.01 30.27
C ALA A 398 3.27 -7.04 30.22
N THR A 399 2.05 -6.61 29.88
CA THR A 399 0.86 -7.48 29.92
C THR A 399 0.80 -8.48 28.76
N GLN A 400 1.20 -8.08 27.55
CA GLN A 400 1.03 -8.88 26.34
C GLN A 400 2.26 -9.72 26.00
N LEU A 401 3.45 -9.30 26.46
CA LEU A 401 4.74 -9.94 26.15
C LEU A 401 5.52 -10.39 27.40
N GLY A 402 5.09 -10.01 28.60
CA GLY A 402 5.77 -10.38 29.85
C GLY A 402 7.04 -9.57 30.14
N LEU A 403 7.23 -8.42 29.48
CA LEU A 403 8.39 -7.55 29.66
C LEU A 403 8.13 -6.57 30.81
N ASN A 404 8.46 -6.98 32.03
CA ASN A 404 8.12 -6.24 33.25
C ASN A 404 9.22 -5.26 33.68
N GLU A 405 10.44 -5.47 33.20
CA GLU A 405 11.55 -4.53 33.38
C GLU A 405 11.29 -3.22 32.61
N PRO A 406 11.78 -2.06 33.08
CA PRO A 406 11.66 -0.81 32.34
C PRO A 406 12.52 -0.84 31.06
N PRO A 407 12.07 -0.22 29.96
CA PRO A 407 12.86 -0.12 28.75
C PRO A 407 14.12 0.71 28.99
N SER A 408 15.23 0.27 28.40
CA SER A 408 16.50 1.02 28.39
C SER A 408 16.45 2.27 27.51
N HIS A 409 15.53 2.30 26.54
CA HIS A 409 15.30 3.44 25.67
C HIS A 409 13.83 3.46 25.22
N CYS A 410 13.25 4.66 25.17
CA CYS A 410 11.89 4.90 24.73
C CYS A 410 11.85 6.11 23.78
N LEU A 411 11.21 5.98 22.62
CA LEU A 411 10.92 7.10 21.72
C LEU A 411 9.44 7.13 21.36
N VAL A 412 8.80 8.26 21.62
CA VAL A 412 7.38 8.49 21.33
C VAL A 412 7.24 9.45 20.14
N HIS A 413 6.39 9.10 19.18
CA HIS A 413 6.11 9.97 18.05
C HIS A 413 4.66 9.88 17.57
N LEU A 414 4.03 11.04 17.33
CA LEU A 414 2.63 11.13 16.90
C LEU A 414 2.54 11.46 15.40
N HIS A 415 1.69 10.73 14.69
CA HIS A 415 1.44 10.85 13.26
C HIS A 415 -0.05 10.98 12.93
N LYS A 416 -0.41 11.46 11.72
CA LYS A 416 -1.79 11.53 11.20
C LYS A 416 -1.90 10.88 9.81
N SER A 417 -2.58 9.75 9.68
CA SER A 417 -2.70 9.02 8.40
C SER A 417 -4.10 9.14 7.80
N ALA A 418 -4.22 9.43 6.50
CA ALA A 418 -5.53 9.52 5.83
C ALA A 418 -6.28 8.18 5.82
N ALA A 419 -7.61 8.23 5.92
CA ALA A 419 -8.50 7.06 6.02
C ALA A 419 -9.54 6.96 4.89
N GLN A 420 -9.63 7.95 4.01
CA GLN A 420 -10.62 8.00 2.92
C GLN A 420 -10.00 8.47 1.61
N PHE A 421 -10.69 8.17 0.50
CA PHE A 421 -10.16 8.28 -0.85
C PHE A 421 -11.17 8.93 -1.80
N LEU A 422 -10.73 9.88 -2.63
CA LEU A 422 -11.55 10.53 -3.66
C LEU A 422 -11.01 10.28 -5.07
N ALA A 423 -11.91 10.08 -6.01
CA ALA A 423 -11.60 10.07 -7.43
C ALA A 423 -11.38 11.50 -7.97
N ALA A 424 -10.49 11.64 -8.95
CA ALA A 424 -10.03 12.93 -9.48
C ALA A 424 -11.14 13.79 -10.12
N GLN A 425 -11.09 15.11 -9.88
CA GLN A 425 -11.88 16.13 -10.59
C GLN A 425 -11.02 16.85 -11.64
N LYS A 426 -11.66 17.44 -12.65
CA LYS A 426 -11.01 18.11 -13.80
C LYS A 426 -10.55 19.53 -13.45
N LEU A 427 -9.42 19.65 -12.75
CA LEU A 427 -8.63 20.90 -12.68
C LEU A 427 -7.22 20.63 -13.25
N PRO A 428 -6.46 21.67 -13.69
CA PRO A 428 -5.04 21.54 -14.04
C PRO A 428 -4.15 21.39 -12.79
N LEU A 429 -4.57 20.49 -11.90
CA LEU A 429 -3.98 20.10 -10.64
C LEU A 429 -4.00 18.58 -10.61
N THR A 430 -2.86 17.97 -10.33
CA THR A 430 -2.76 16.51 -10.21
C THR A 430 -2.57 16.13 -8.75
N LEU A 431 -3.41 15.22 -8.27
CA LEU A 431 -3.38 14.72 -6.90
C LEU A 431 -2.50 13.47 -6.82
N ALA A 432 -1.67 13.37 -5.79
CA ALA A 432 -0.86 12.21 -5.47
C ALA A 432 -0.77 12.02 -3.95
N GLY A 433 -0.40 10.83 -3.50
CA GLY A 433 -0.18 10.54 -2.08
C GLY A 433 -1.30 9.80 -1.37
N ALA A 434 -1.07 9.61 -0.07
CA ALA A 434 -1.80 8.66 0.77
C ALA A 434 -3.29 8.98 0.95
N SER A 435 -3.74 10.19 0.59
CA SER A 435 -5.15 10.58 0.68
C SER A 435 -6.02 10.06 -0.49
N TYR A 436 -5.46 9.38 -1.50
CA TYR A 436 -6.22 9.09 -2.74
C TYR A 436 -6.25 7.63 -3.21
N GLU A 437 -5.11 7.01 -3.52
CA GLU A 437 -5.11 5.71 -4.22
C GLU A 437 -4.37 4.60 -3.44
N GLY A 438 -4.14 4.81 -2.13
CA GLY A 438 -3.53 3.84 -1.21
C GLY A 438 -2.58 4.48 -0.20
N VAL A 439 -2.48 3.89 0.99
CA VAL A 439 -1.66 4.42 2.10
C VAL A 439 -0.27 3.80 2.19
N ALA A 440 -0.02 2.67 1.51
CA ALA A 440 1.28 2.02 1.61
C ALA A 440 2.35 2.82 0.87
N VAL A 441 3.62 2.67 1.27
CA VAL A 441 4.75 3.32 0.59
C VAL A 441 4.79 2.97 -0.91
N ASN A 442 4.50 1.70 -1.26
CA ASN A 442 4.38 1.26 -2.65
C ASN A 442 3.31 2.03 -3.44
N ASP A 443 2.15 2.26 -2.84
CA ASP A 443 1.04 3.00 -3.47
C ASP A 443 1.40 4.49 -3.61
N CYS A 444 2.05 5.04 -2.59
CA CYS A 444 2.51 6.42 -2.56
C CYS A 444 3.57 6.70 -3.64
N ILE A 445 4.52 5.80 -3.86
CA ILE A 445 5.53 5.89 -4.93
C ILE A 445 4.84 5.81 -6.31
N GLU A 446 3.93 4.85 -6.48
CA GLU A 446 3.21 4.69 -7.74
C GLU A 446 2.32 5.90 -8.06
N SER A 447 1.62 6.47 -7.07
CA SER A 447 0.80 7.68 -7.28
C SER A 447 1.66 8.87 -7.71
N GLY A 448 2.85 9.04 -7.13
CA GLY A 448 3.82 10.05 -7.58
C GLY A 448 4.29 9.83 -9.02
N ARG A 449 4.61 8.58 -9.37
CA ARG A 449 4.98 8.19 -10.74
C ARG A 449 3.85 8.47 -11.74
N GLN A 450 2.61 8.11 -11.40
CA GLN A 450 1.46 8.36 -12.25
C GLN A 450 1.19 9.86 -12.40
N ALA A 451 1.34 10.64 -11.34
CA ALA A 451 1.19 12.09 -11.41
C ALA A 451 2.21 12.71 -12.37
N ALA A 452 3.49 12.33 -12.27
CA ALA A 452 4.52 12.74 -13.21
C ALA A 452 4.18 12.36 -14.66
N ALA A 453 3.74 11.11 -14.89
CA ALA A 453 3.38 10.62 -16.21
C ALA A 453 2.19 11.39 -16.83
N ARG A 454 1.17 11.72 -16.02
CA ARG A 454 0.02 12.54 -16.45
C ARG A 454 0.47 13.95 -16.84
N VAL A 455 1.35 14.58 -16.05
CA VAL A 455 1.88 15.92 -16.34
C VAL A 455 2.73 15.95 -17.61
N LEU A 456 3.56 14.93 -17.83
CA LEU A 456 4.40 14.80 -19.03
C LEU A 456 3.60 14.45 -20.30
N GLY A 457 2.31 14.15 -20.20
CA GLY A 457 1.48 13.71 -21.33
C GLY A 457 1.79 12.27 -21.80
N THR A 458 2.56 11.52 -21.00
CA THR A 458 2.92 10.13 -21.26
C THR A 458 1.94 9.22 -20.53
N GLU A 459 0.71 9.05 -21.03
CA GLU A 459 -0.21 8.10 -20.40
C GLU A 459 0.32 6.65 -20.54
N PRO A 460 0.35 5.85 -19.45
CA PRO A 460 0.52 4.42 -19.58
C PRO A 460 -0.75 3.83 -20.22
N ASN A 461 -0.57 3.33 -21.44
CA ASN A 461 -1.57 2.67 -22.28
C ASN A 461 -2.54 1.79 -21.47
N LYS A 462 -3.78 2.25 -21.25
CA LYS A 462 -4.88 1.38 -20.84
C LYS A 462 -5.33 0.57 -22.06
N ASN A 463 -4.79 -0.64 -22.24
CA ASN A 463 -5.17 -1.66 -23.23
C ASN A 463 -5.24 -1.21 -24.71
N PRO A 464 -4.36 -1.68 -25.61
CA PRO A 464 -4.46 -1.39 -27.05
C PRO A 464 -5.64 -2.09 -27.75
N GLY A 465 -6.41 -2.92 -27.04
CA GLY A 465 -7.50 -3.71 -27.60
C GLY A 465 -8.88 -3.05 -27.55
N ARG A 466 -9.03 -1.77 -27.94
CA ARG A 466 -10.37 -1.18 -28.26
C ARG A 466 -10.26 0.17 -28.97
N ARG A 467 -9.58 0.20 -30.13
CA ARG A 467 -9.86 1.22 -31.15
C ARG A 467 -10.63 0.57 -32.30
N ARG A 468 -11.96 0.68 -32.28
CA ARG A 468 -12.79 0.65 -33.49
C ARG A 468 -13.81 1.78 -33.43
N LYS A 469 -13.55 2.76 -34.30
CA LYS A 469 -14.47 3.66 -35.00
C LYS A 469 -15.85 3.89 -34.36
N LEU A 470 -16.05 5.08 -33.79
CA LEU A 470 -17.30 5.81 -33.96
C LEU A 470 -16.97 7.18 -34.55
N ALA A 471 -17.11 7.27 -35.87
CA ALA A 471 -17.24 8.53 -36.57
C ALA A 471 -18.73 8.81 -36.74
N HIS A 472 -19.13 10.03 -36.40
CA HIS A 472 -20.28 10.77 -36.89
C HIS A 472 -21.66 10.13 -36.69
N PHE A 473 -22.46 10.70 -35.78
CA PHE A 473 -23.83 11.07 -36.13
C PHE A 473 -24.28 12.24 -35.25
N ARG A 474 -24.47 13.41 -35.88
CA ARG A 474 -25.15 14.58 -35.32
C ARG A 474 -26.64 14.46 -35.64
N SER A 475 -27.45 14.68 -34.60
CA SER A 475 -28.75 15.36 -34.55
C SER A 475 -29.61 15.42 -35.84
N SER A 476 -30.88 15.00 -35.76
CA SER A 476 -32.06 15.86 -35.52
C SER A 476 -33.36 15.32 -36.15
N HIS A 477 -34.45 15.50 -35.40
CA HIS A 477 -35.89 15.55 -35.80
C HIS A 477 -36.60 14.21 -36.04
N LEU A 478 -37.62 13.80 -35.25
CA LEU A 478 -39.00 14.33 -34.99
C LEU A 478 -40.04 13.80 -36.01
N TRP A 479 -41.03 13.06 -35.47
CA TRP A 479 -42.41 12.68 -35.91
C TRP A 479 -42.62 12.20 -37.37
N GLU A 480 -43.06 10.95 -37.59
CA GLU A 480 -44.46 10.47 -37.60
C GLU A 480 -45.20 10.81 -38.91
N LEU A 481 -45.47 9.80 -39.76
CA LEU A 481 -46.78 9.52 -40.38
C LEU A 481 -46.68 8.56 -41.59
N ALA A 482 -47.29 7.40 -41.38
CA ALA A 482 -48.21 6.69 -42.28
C ALA A 482 -47.71 6.03 -43.59
N PRO A 483 -48.40 4.93 -43.99
CA PRO A 483 -47.86 3.85 -44.82
C PRO A 483 -48.51 3.82 -46.22
N GLN A 484 -48.31 2.70 -46.93
CA GLN A 484 -48.91 2.26 -48.20
C GLN A 484 -47.95 2.34 -49.40
N VAL A 485 -47.87 1.41 -50.35
CA VAL A 485 -48.60 0.17 -50.66
C VAL A 485 -47.86 -0.51 -51.83
N GLN A 486 -48.11 -1.82 -51.99
CA GLN A 486 -48.06 -2.61 -53.24
C GLN A 486 -46.77 -3.20 -53.79
N GLY A 487 -46.94 -4.48 -54.15
CA GLY A 487 -46.32 -5.17 -55.29
C GLY A 487 -45.06 -5.91 -54.88
N GLY A 488 -45.02 -7.24 -54.81
CA GLY A 488 -45.75 -8.22 -55.61
C GLY A 488 -44.70 -9.19 -56.15
N ASP A 489 -45.10 -10.46 -56.21
CA ASP A 489 -44.49 -11.57 -56.97
C ASP A 489 -43.30 -12.29 -56.32
N HIS A 490 -43.55 -13.47 -55.72
CA HIS A 490 -43.69 -14.80 -56.35
C HIS A 490 -42.31 -15.44 -56.55
N LEU A 491 -41.93 -16.50 -55.83
CA LEU A 491 -42.29 -17.93 -55.96
C LEU A 491 -40.93 -18.68 -55.99
N GLY A 492 -40.81 -19.79 -55.27
CA GLY A 492 -39.63 -20.66 -55.41
C GLY A 492 -39.33 -21.51 -54.19
N ALA A 493 -39.99 -22.66 -54.10
CA ALA A 493 -40.00 -23.56 -52.97
C ALA A 493 -38.78 -24.50 -52.86
N ALA A 494 -38.67 -25.09 -51.66
CA ALA A 494 -38.36 -26.50 -51.39
C ALA A 494 -36.89 -26.99 -51.33
N SER A 495 -36.45 -27.19 -50.08
CA SER A 495 -35.99 -28.45 -49.48
C SER A 495 -34.82 -29.24 -50.12
N LYS A 496 -33.79 -29.53 -49.31
CA LYS A 496 -33.46 -30.89 -48.78
C LYS A 496 -32.05 -30.93 -48.16
N GLN A 497 -32.00 -31.29 -46.87
CA GLN A 497 -30.94 -32.11 -46.26
C GLN A 497 -30.97 -33.55 -46.88
N PRO A 498 -30.00 -34.48 -46.68
CA PRO A 498 -29.22 -34.70 -45.44
C PRO A 498 -27.81 -35.38 -45.57
N ARG A 499 -27.23 -35.71 -44.38
CA ARG A 499 -26.24 -36.79 -44.07
C ARG A 499 -24.79 -36.59 -44.57
N SER A 500 -23.72 -37.15 -43.98
CA SER A 500 -23.38 -37.74 -42.67
C SER A 500 -21.92 -38.25 -42.77
N ALA A 501 -21.24 -38.35 -41.61
CA ALA A 501 -20.30 -39.43 -41.21
C ALA A 501 -18.77 -39.30 -41.41
N ALA A 502 -18.11 -39.75 -40.32
CA ALA A 502 -16.77 -40.38 -40.16
C ALA A 502 -15.52 -39.49 -40.33
N GLY A 503 -14.44 -39.63 -39.56
CA GLY A 503 -14.04 -40.60 -38.53
C GLY A 503 -12.54 -40.42 -38.17
N ASN A 504 -12.06 -41.25 -37.22
CA ASN A 504 -10.68 -41.47 -36.72
C ASN A 504 -10.07 -40.43 -35.75
N ARG A 505 -9.69 -40.77 -34.50
CA ARG A 505 -8.82 -41.83 -33.88
C ARG A 505 -7.36 -41.37 -33.67
N MET A 506 -7.06 -41.11 -32.38
CA MET A 506 -6.02 -41.73 -31.53
C MET A 506 -4.52 -41.70 -31.89
N ARG A 507 -3.70 -41.20 -30.93
CA ARG A 507 -2.43 -41.73 -30.32
C ARG A 507 -1.72 -40.55 -29.66
N VAL A 508 -1.51 -40.44 -28.34
CA VAL A 508 -0.68 -41.21 -27.38
C VAL A 508 0.76 -41.43 -27.82
N ALA A 509 1.70 -40.73 -27.17
CA ALA A 509 3.05 -41.22 -26.86
C ALA A 509 3.61 -40.48 -25.64
N SER A 510 3.85 -41.24 -24.57
CA SER A 510 4.69 -40.95 -23.42
C SER A 510 6.14 -41.38 -23.71
N SER A 511 7.11 -40.80 -23.02
CA SER A 511 8.40 -41.45 -22.71
C SER A 511 9.11 -40.72 -21.57
N THR A 512 10.00 -41.46 -20.93
CA THR A 512 10.36 -41.45 -19.51
C THR A 512 11.89 -41.52 -19.44
N PHE A 513 12.49 -40.79 -18.48
CA PHE A 513 13.78 -40.97 -17.79
C PHE A 513 15.11 -41.20 -18.56
N TYR A 514 16.18 -40.53 -18.10
CA TYR A 514 17.49 -41.15 -17.84
C TYR A 514 18.23 -40.42 -16.70
N LEU A 515 18.85 -41.20 -15.82
CA LEU A 515 19.67 -40.82 -14.66
C LEU A 515 21.11 -41.35 -14.88
N SER A 516 22.12 -40.46 -14.91
CA SER A 516 23.54 -40.58 -14.41
C SER A 516 24.39 -41.83 -14.80
N PRO A 517 25.70 -42.03 -14.43
CA PRO A 517 26.61 -41.28 -13.53
C PRO A 517 28.14 -41.19 -13.91
N SER A 518 28.92 -40.53 -13.02
CA SER A 518 30.33 -40.82 -12.62
C SER A 518 31.51 -40.22 -13.45
N TRP A 519 32.72 -39.87 -12.96
CA TRP A 519 33.37 -39.56 -11.66
C TRP A 519 34.86 -39.17 -11.91
N ARG A 520 35.58 -38.74 -10.84
CA ARG A 520 37.04 -38.44 -10.64
C ARG A 520 37.48 -36.99 -10.90
N GLY A 521 38.22 -36.29 -10.04
CA GLY A 521 38.85 -36.61 -8.76
C GLY A 521 40.27 -36.01 -8.70
N SER A 522 40.57 -35.15 -7.71
CA SER A 522 41.91 -35.00 -7.11
C SER A 522 41.77 -34.30 -5.76
N GLY A 523 42.51 -34.76 -4.77
CA GLY A 523 42.53 -34.22 -3.42
C GLY A 523 43.93 -34.28 -2.82
N SER A 524 44.18 -33.38 -1.87
CA SER A 524 45.25 -33.34 -0.84
C SER A 524 45.17 -31.92 -0.24
N GLY A 525 45.02 -31.62 1.05
CA GLY A 525 45.25 -32.36 2.30
C GLY A 525 46.41 -31.72 3.07
N LEU A 526 46.12 -30.92 4.12
CA LEU A 526 46.87 -30.73 5.41
C LEU A 526 46.31 -29.47 6.12
N LEU A 527 45.71 -29.42 7.32
CA LEU A 527 46.00 -29.84 8.71
C LEU A 527 46.83 -28.85 9.57
N MET A 528 46.37 -28.73 10.83
CA MET A 528 46.86 -28.01 12.03
C MET A 528 46.28 -26.60 12.25
N LYS A 529 45.65 -26.27 13.39
CA LYS A 529 45.45 -26.96 14.67
C LYS A 529 44.22 -26.37 15.35
#